data_AF-A0A928Z0Z1-F1
#
_entry.id   AF-A0A928Z0Z1-F1
#
_cell.length_a   1.000
_cell.length_b   1.000
_cell.length_c   1.000
_cell.angle_alpha   90.00
_cell.angle_beta   90.00
_cell.angle_gamma   90.00
#
_symmetry.space_group_name_H-M   'P 1'
#
loop_
_entity.id
_entity.type
_entity.pdbx_description
1 polymer ?
#
loop_
_entity_poly.entity_id
_entity_poly.type
_entity_poly.pdbx_seq_one_letter_code
_entity_poly.pdbx_strand_id
1 'polypeptide(L)'
;AIGALSQLKTSEAALNLILEYTQPGVPQPLRLAAIRALGAISTGQDNINLERILERLKTLSRETFFLTQVAVAVSLGQMETTKAIGLLQSLADQTPDGRVRRIAEESIQKVQKNAGSDKAVKQLREELDQLKKENQDLKSRLENLEAKTKN
;
A
#
# COMPACT_ATOMS: atom_id res chain seq x y z
N ALA A 1 -6.29 -1.98 23.49
CA ALA A 1 -4.94 -1.57 23.93
C ALA A 1 -4.03 -1.21 22.75
N ILE A 2 -3.61 -2.16 21.90
CA ILE A 2 -2.60 -1.87 20.85
C ILE A 2 -2.96 -0.76 19.86
N GLY A 3 -4.23 -0.66 19.44
CA GLY A 3 -4.69 0.43 18.56
C GLY A 3 -4.67 1.81 19.22
N ALA A 4 -4.66 1.90 20.55
CA ALA A 4 -4.50 3.18 21.24
C ALA A 4 -3.04 3.67 21.19
N LEU A 5 -2.06 2.75 21.15
CA LEU A 5 -0.64 3.09 21.03
C LEU A 5 -0.34 3.86 19.74
N SER A 6 -1.09 3.60 18.66
CA SER A 6 -0.89 4.32 17.39
C SER A 6 -1.28 5.80 17.44
N GLN A 7 -1.99 6.23 18.49
CA GLN A 7 -2.30 7.64 18.72
C GLN A 7 -1.10 8.41 19.30
N LEU A 8 -0.11 7.71 19.86
CA LEU A 8 1.15 8.28 20.32
C LEU A 8 2.12 8.46 19.15
N LYS A 9 1.70 9.28 18.17
CA LYS A 9 2.30 9.35 16.82
C LYS A 9 3.80 9.61 16.78
N THR A 10 4.35 10.32 17.77
CA THR A 10 5.78 10.67 17.87
C THR A 10 6.57 9.76 18.81
N SER A 11 5.91 8.79 19.48
CA SER A 11 6.56 7.93 20.46
C SER A 11 7.24 6.75 19.77
N GLU A 12 8.57 6.74 19.79
CA GLU A 12 9.35 5.59 19.30
C GLU A 12 9.10 4.34 20.17
N ALA A 13 8.94 4.50 21.48
CA ALA A 13 8.61 3.38 22.37
C ALA A 13 7.28 2.70 21.98
N ALA A 14 6.26 3.50 21.62
CA ALA A 14 4.99 2.96 21.12
C ALA A 14 5.18 2.25 19.77
N LEU A 15 5.97 2.83 18.86
CA LEU A 15 6.31 2.18 17.59
C LEU A 15 7.01 0.84 17.79
N ASN A 16 8.03 0.78 18.64
CA ASN A 16 8.80 -0.42 18.93
C ASN A 16 7.90 -1.55 19.44
N LEU A 17 6.96 -1.23 20.34
CA LEU A 17 6.00 -2.20 20.85
C LEU A 17 5.02 -2.68 19.76
N ILE A 18 4.52 -1.79 18.90
CA ILE A 18 3.66 -2.18 17.77
C ILE A 18 4.42 -3.11 16.80
N LEU A 19 5.69 -2.79 16.49
CA LEU A 19 6.54 -3.61 15.63
C LEU A 19 6.75 -5.01 16.19
N GLU A 20 7.00 -5.13 17.50
CA GLU A 20 7.13 -6.41 18.20
C GLU A 20 5.87 -7.27 18.03
N TYR A 21 4.68 -6.67 18.19
CA TYR A 21 3.42 -7.40 18.03
C TYR A 21 3.04 -7.73 16.58
N THR A 22 3.85 -7.35 15.59
CA THR A 22 3.66 -7.83 14.22
C THR A 22 4.38 -9.16 13.94
N GLN A 23 5.18 -9.67 14.88
CA GLN A 23 6.02 -10.87 14.66
C GLN A 23 5.20 -12.17 14.55
N PRO A 24 5.75 -13.20 13.88
CA PRO A 24 5.20 -14.55 13.94
C PRO A 24 5.09 -15.04 15.39
N GLY A 25 4.10 -15.88 15.69
CA GLY A 25 3.85 -16.40 17.04
C GLY A 25 2.95 -15.52 17.91
N VAL A 26 2.76 -14.24 17.56
CA VAL A 26 1.75 -13.38 18.21
C VAL A 26 0.34 -13.88 17.85
N PRO A 27 -0.61 -13.95 18.81
CA PRO A 27 -1.99 -14.32 18.51
C PRO A 27 -2.57 -13.52 17.34
N GLN A 28 -3.13 -14.22 16.35
CA GLN A 28 -3.49 -13.62 15.06
C GLN A 28 -4.35 -12.35 15.17
N PRO A 29 -5.39 -12.26 16.03
CA PRO A 29 -6.17 -11.02 16.16
C PRO A 29 -5.34 -9.82 16.63
N LEU A 30 -4.44 -10.05 17.60
CA LEU A 30 -3.52 -9.02 18.11
C LEU A 30 -2.51 -8.61 17.03
N ARG A 31 -1.97 -9.59 16.30
CA ARG A 31 -1.04 -9.36 15.19
C ARG A 31 -1.66 -8.51 14.10
N LEU A 32 -2.87 -8.83 13.66
CA LEU A 32 -3.60 -8.03 12.66
C LEU A 32 -3.89 -6.61 13.15
N ALA A 33 -4.21 -6.45 14.44
CA ALA A 33 -4.40 -5.13 15.03
C ALA A 33 -3.09 -4.32 15.08
N ALA A 34 -1.96 -4.96 15.39
CA ALA A 34 -0.63 -4.35 15.36
C ALA A 34 -0.25 -3.87 13.96
N ILE A 35 -0.50 -4.70 12.93
CA ILE A 35 -0.23 -4.34 11.53
C ILE A 35 -1.02 -3.09 11.13
N ARG A 36 -2.31 -3.02 11.47
CA ARG A 36 -3.12 -1.82 11.17
C ARG A 36 -2.64 -0.58 11.94
N ALA A 37 -2.15 -0.76 13.16
CA ALA A 37 -1.64 0.32 14.00
C ALA A 37 -0.36 0.98 13.42
N LEU A 38 0.43 0.25 12.64
CA LEU A 38 1.61 0.81 11.93
C LEU A 38 1.23 1.95 10.96
N GLY A 39 0.09 1.84 10.29
CA GLY A 39 -0.41 2.88 9.39
C GLY A 39 -0.72 4.18 10.13
N ALA A 40 -1.50 4.07 11.20
CA ALA A 40 -1.90 5.23 12.00
C ALA A 40 -0.72 5.92 12.70
N ILE A 41 0.23 5.16 13.27
CA ILE A 41 1.37 5.76 13.97
C ILE A 41 2.34 6.43 12.99
N SER A 42 2.40 5.97 11.73
CA SER A 42 3.36 6.47 10.73
C SER A 42 3.24 7.97 10.44
N THR A 43 2.06 8.58 10.65
CA THR A 43 1.81 9.98 10.26
C THR A 43 2.51 11.01 11.14
N GLY A 44 3.21 10.60 12.20
CA GLY A 44 3.98 11.51 13.06
C GLY A 44 5.39 11.01 13.38
N GLN A 45 5.87 10.01 12.64
CA GLN A 45 7.21 9.46 12.79
C GLN A 45 8.21 10.25 11.94
N ASP A 46 9.48 10.24 12.35
CA ASP A 46 10.57 10.75 11.52
C ASP A 46 10.83 9.84 10.30
N ASN A 47 11.71 10.29 9.40
CA ASN A 47 12.03 9.54 8.19
C ASN A 47 12.65 8.16 8.47
N ILE A 48 13.44 8.00 9.54
CA ILE A 48 14.11 6.74 9.87
C ILE A 48 13.06 5.71 10.29
N ASN A 49 12.16 6.11 11.18
CA ASN A 49 11.08 5.27 11.68
C ASN A 49 10.02 5.00 10.62
N LEU A 50 9.76 5.96 9.72
CA LEU A 50 8.90 5.75 8.56
C LEU A 50 9.45 4.64 7.65
N GLU A 51 10.76 4.62 7.36
CA GLU A 51 11.38 3.54 6.58
C GLU A 51 11.28 2.18 7.29
N ARG A 52 11.48 2.15 8.61
CA ARG A 52 11.30 0.92 9.41
C ARG A 52 9.88 0.36 9.27
N ILE A 53 8.87 1.23 9.31
CA ILE A 53 7.46 0.85 9.12
C ILE A 53 7.22 0.31 7.70
N LEU A 54 7.70 1.03 6.67
CA LEU A 54 7.53 0.64 5.27
C LEU A 54 8.17 -0.72 4.97
N GLU A 55 9.41 -0.96 5.42
CA GLU A 55 10.09 -2.24 5.21
C GLU A 55 9.40 -3.38 5.96
N ARG A 56 8.84 -3.10 7.15
CA ARG A 56 8.04 -4.09 7.87
C ARG A 56 6.77 -4.45 7.10
N LEU A 57 6.01 -3.46 6.62
CA LEU A 57 4.79 -3.68 5.84
C LEU A 57 5.06 -4.39 4.52
N LYS A 58 6.18 -4.09 3.86
CA LYS A 58 6.66 -4.79 2.66
C LYS A 58 7.01 -6.25 2.93
N THR A 59 7.61 -6.55 4.08
CA THR A 59 7.87 -7.94 4.48
C THR A 59 6.55 -8.68 4.69
N LEU A 60 5.60 -8.06 5.41
CA LEU A 60 4.30 -8.64 5.72
C LEU A 60 3.40 -8.79 4.48
N SER A 61 3.54 -7.94 3.45
CA SER A 61 2.73 -8.02 2.22
C SER A 61 2.97 -9.30 1.44
N ARG A 62 4.14 -9.95 1.64
CA ARG A 62 4.52 -11.22 1.00
C ARG A 62 3.89 -12.44 1.66
N GLU A 63 3.27 -12.29 2.83
CA GLU A 63 2.54 -13.40 3.45
C GLU A 63 1.29 -13.75 2.65
N THR A 64 0.97 -15.03 2.58
CA THR A 64 -0.18 -15.55 1.81
C THR A 64 -1.49 -15.48 2.58
N PHE A 65 -1.45 -15.21 3.90
CA PHE A 65 -2.66 -15.13 4.70
C PHE A 65 -3.49 -13.90 4.31
N PHE A 66 -4.71 -14.14 3.81
CA PHE A 66 -5.61 -13.11 3.30
C PHE A 66 -5.76 -11.91 4.23
N LEU A 67 -6.05 -12.13 5.52
CA LEU A 67 -6.26 -11.01 6.45
C LEU A 67 -4.98 -10.26 6.77
N THR A 68 -3.79 -10.87 6.64
CA THR A 68 -2.52 -10.14 6.73
C THR A 68 -2.42 -9.16 5.55
N GLN A 69 -2.63 -9.62 4.32
CA GLN A 69 -2.57 -8.74 3.15
C GLN A 69 -3.59 -7.60 3.21
N VAL A 70 -4.81 -7.89 3.67
CA VAL A 70 -5.83 -6.86 3.93
C VAL A 70 -5.37 -5.86 5.00
N ALA A 71 -4.80 -6.33 6.11
CA ALA A 71 -4.29 -5.45 7.17
C ALA A 71 -3.13 -4.57 6.68
N VAL A 72 -2.23 -5.11 5.85
CA VAL A 72 -1.14 -4.37 5.22
C VAL A 72 -1.69 -3.30 4.27
N ALA A 73 -2.61 -3.64 3.39
CA ALA A 73 -3.22 -2.67 2.48
C ALA A 73 -3.93 -1.53 3.23
N VAL A 74 -4.70 -1.87 4.27
CA VAL A 74 -5.36 -0.90 5.16
C VAL A 74 -4.36 -0.03 5.91
N SER A 75 -3.23 -0.59 6.35
CA SER A 75 -2.16 0.14 7.01
C SER A 75 -1.49 1.14 6.06
N LEU A 76 -1.05 0.67 4.89
CA LEU A 76 -0.44 1.50 3.85
C LEU A 76 -1.40 2.63 3.40
N GLY A 77 -2.71 2.33 3.29
CA GLY A 77 -3.75 3.29 2.94
C GLY A 77 -3.93 4.47 3.90
N GLN A 78 -3.44 4.36 5.14
CA GLN A 78 -3.49 5.44 6.13
C GLN A 78 -2.30 6.39 6.07
N MET A 79 -1.23 6.01 5.36
CA MET A 79 0.02 6.76 5.36
C MET A 79 -0.07 8.04 4.52
N GLU A 80 0.74 9.02 4.89
CA GLU A 80 0.85 10.33 4.21
C GLU A 80 2.10 10.42 3.33
N THR A 81 2.62 9.27 2.86
CA THR A 81 3.82 9.19 2.02
C THR A 81 3.56 8.47 0.71
N THR A 82 4.04 9.03 -0.40
CA THR A 82 3.93 8.42 -1.73
C THR A 82 4.68 7.10 -1.84
N LYS A 83 5.65 6.82 -0.96
CA LYS A 83 6.34 5.52 -0.88
C LYS A 83 5.38 4.35 -0.62
N ALA A 84 4.29 4.59 0.11
CA ALA A 84 3.26 3.57 0.37
C ALA A 84 2.53 3.15 -0.91
N ILE A 85 2.44 4.02 -1.93
CA ILE A 85 1.79 3.71 -3.21
C ILE A 85 2.57 2.63 -3.97
N GLY A 86 3.91 2.68 -3.96
CA GLY A 86 4.73 1.65 -4.60
C GLY A 86 4.52 0.27 -4.00
N LEU A 87 4.38 0.20 -2.66
CA LEU A 87 4.08 -1.06 -1.96
C LEU A 87 2.66 -1.57 -2.24
N LEU A 88 1.68 -0.68 -2.28
CA LEU A 88 0.29 -1.03 -2.63
C LEU A 88 0.17 -1.53 -4.07
N GLN A 89 0.86 -0.89 -5.02
CA GLN A 89 0.89 -1.33 -6.42
C GLN A 89 1.50 -2.73 -6.54
N SER A 90 2.65 -2.94 -5.89
CA SER A 90 3.32 -4.24 -5.83
C SER A 90 2.40 -5.34 -5.26
N LEU A 91 1.66 -5.03 -4.19
CA LEU A 91 0.68 -5.95 -3.61
C LEU A 91 -0.48 -6.24 -4.57
N ALA A 92 -1.03 -5.23 -5.26
CA ALA A 92 -2.11 -5.38 -6.23
C ALA A 92 -1.68 -6.25 -7.44
N ASP A 93 -0.46 -6.05 -7.92
CA ASP A 93 0.07 -6.75 -9.09
C ASP A 93 0.36 -8.23 -8.78
N GLN A 94 0.85 -8.53 -7.58
CA GLN A 94 1.31 -9.88 -7.19
C GLN A 94 0.22 -10.75 -6.55
N THR A 95 -0.84 -10.17 -5.98
CA THR A 95 -1.85 -10.96 -5.27
C THR A 95 -2.76 -11.71 -6.25
N PRO A 96 -2.98 -13.03 -6.02
CA PRO A 96 -3.98 -13.80 -6.77
C PRO A 96 -5.41 -13.55 -6.29
N ASP A 97 -5.60 -12.94 -5.10
CA ASP A 97 -6.93 -12.67 -4.54
C ASP A 97 -7.45 -11.31 -5.04
N GLY A 98 -8.49 -11.33 -5.88
CA GLY A 98 -9.10 -10.12 -6.44
C GLY A 98 -9.61 -9.14 -5.39
N ARG A 99 -9.97 -9.59 -4.18
CA ARG A 99 -10.40 -8.69 -3.09
C ARG A 99 -9.22 -7.94 -2.50
N VAL A 100 -8.07 -8.60 -2.33
CA VAL A 100 -6.83 -7.93 -1.88
C VAL A 100 -6.40 -6.90 -2.91
N ARG A 101 -6.42 -7.27 -4.19
CA ARG A 101 -6.12 -6.35 -5.31
C ARG A 101 -6.97 -5.09 -5.24
N ARG A 102 -8.30 -5.26 -5.15
CA ARG A 102 -9.24 -4.14 -5.03
C ARG A 102 -8.97 -3.27 -3.81
N ILE A 103 -8.74 -3.87 -2.64
CA ILE A 103 -8.47 -3.11 -1.41
C ILE A 103 -7.15 -2.32 -1.54
N ALA A 104 -6.14 -2.89 -2.19
CA ALA A 104 -4.87 -2.21 -2.44
C ALA A 104 -5.06 -1.01 -3.38
N GLU A 105 -5.79 -1.17 -4.48
CA GLU A 105 -6.13 -0.10 -5.42
C GLU A 105 -6.95 1.04 -4.75
N GLU A 106 -7.97 0.70 -3.96
CA GLU A 106 -8.73 1.66 -3.17
C GLU A 106 -7.84 2.39 -2.14
N SER A 107 -6.85 1.69 -1.58
CA SER A 107 -5.90 2.26 -0.63
C SER A 107 -4.90 3.21 -1.31
N ILE A 108 -4.54 2.98 -2.57
CA ILE A 108 -3.70 3.91 -3.36
C ILE A 108 -4.40 5.27 -3.45
N GLN A 109 -5.69 5.28 -3.75
CA GLN A 109 -6.48 6.52 -3.83
C GLN A 109 -6.51 7.26 -2.48
N LYS A 110 -6.59 6.52 -1.36
CA LYS A 110 -6.50 7.10 -0.01
C LYS A 110 -5.13 7.73 0.25
N VAL A 111 -4.03 7.05 -0.07
CA VAL A 111 -2.68 7.61 0.11
C VAL A 111 -2.48 8.85 -0.75
N GLN A 112 -2.96 8.84 -2.00
CA GLN A 112 -2.89 10.02 -2.88
C GLN A 112 -3.60 11.23 -2.29
N LYS A 113 -4.76 11.02 -1.65
CA LYS A 113 -5.49 12.06 -0.93
C LYS A 113 -4.76 12.51 0.34
N ASN A 114 -4.22 11.57 1.11
CA ASN A 114 -3.61 11.83 2.42
C ASN A 114 -2.23 12.49 2.32
N ALA A 115 -1.39 12.07 1.37
CA ALA A 115 -0.04 12.60 1.18
C ALA A 115 0.00 14.06 0.69
N GLY A 116 -1.17 14.69 0.53
CA GLY A 116 -1.31 16.00 -0.09
C GLY A 116 -1.02 15.89 -1.58
N SER A 117 -2.03 16.14 -2.40
CA SER A 117 -1.82 16.34 -3.83
C SER A 117 -1.02 17.62 -4.02
N ASP A 118 0.30 17.53 -4.00
CA ASP A 118 1.10 18.54 -4.69
C ASP A 118 0.55 18.59 -6.12
N LYS A 119 0.08 19.75 -6.57
CA LYS A 119 -0.64 19.88 -7.85
C LYS A 119 0.16 19.24 -9.00
N ALA A 120 1.48 19.36 -8.93
CA ALA A 120 2.42 18.73 -9.85
C ALA A 120 2.33 17.20 -9.82
N VAL A 121 2.24 16.57 -8.64
CA VAL A 121 2.12 15.11 -8.50
C VAL A 121 0.77 14.61 -9.01
N LYS A 122 -0.30 15.38 -8.82
CA LYS A 122 -1.62 15.03 -9.37
C LYS A 122 -1.62 15.10 -10.90
N GLN A 123 -1.04 16.15 -11.47
CA GLN A 123 -0.94 16.36 -12.91
C GLN A 123 -0.07 15.30 -13.58
N LEU A 124 1.09 14.96 -12.99
CA LEU A 124 1.94 13.85 -13.46
C LEU A 124 1.23 12.49 -13.44
N ARG A 125 0.29 12.27 -12.52
CA ARG A 125 -0.51 11.04 -12.45
C ARG A 125 -1.57 10.98 -13.53
N GLU A 126 -2.30 12.08 -13.74
CA GLU A 126 -3.29 12.20 -14.81
C GLU A 126 -2.62 11.96 -16.17
N GLU A 127 -1.43 12.53 -16.37
CA GLU A 127 -0.61 12.29 -17.56
C GLU A 127 -0.17 10.82 -17.69
N LEU A 128 0.28 10.18 -16.60
CA LEU A 128 0.71 8.78 -16.62
C LEU A 128 -0.44 7.80 -16.90
N ASP A 129 -1.61 8.01 -16.30
CA ASP A 129 -2.79 7.18 -16.52
C ASP A 129 -3.33 7.32 -17.95
N GLN A 130 -3.29 8.54 -18.49
CA GLN A 130 -3.61 8.79 -19.90
C GLN A 130 -2.63 8.03 -20.82
N LEU A 131 -1.33 8.08 -20.52
CA LEU A 131 -0.29 7.35 -21.26
C LEU A 131 -0.50 5.83 -21.22
N LYS A 132 -0.85 5.26 -20.06
CA LYS A 132 -1.16 3.83 -19.93
C LYS A 132 -2.37 3.42 -20.77
N LYS A 133 -3.41 4.25 -20.75
CA LYS A 133 -4.64 4.01 -21.52
C LYS A 133 -4.39 4.07 -23.03
N GLU A 134 -3.62 5.07 -23.48
CA GLU A 134 -3.21 5.19 -24.88
C GLU A 134 -2.34 4.01 -25.31
N ASN A 135 -1.43 3.55 -24.46
CA ASN A 135 -0.60 2.38 -24.76
C ASN A 135 -1.46 1.11 -24.89
N GLN A 136 -2.44 0.90 -24.01
CA GLN A 136 -3.38 -0.22 -24.12
C GLN A 136 -4.22 -0.15 -25.41
N ASP A 137 -4.71 1.03 -25.80
CA ASP A 137 -5.45 1.21 -27.05
C ASP A 137 -4.56 0.94 -28.28
N LEU A 138 -3.35 1.49 -28.30
CA LEU A 138 -2.37 1.25 -29.36
C LEU A 138 -2.03 -0.24 -29.48
N LYS A 139 -1.82 -0.93 -28.36
CA LYS A 139 -1.57 -2.36 -28.34
C LYS A 139 -2.76 -3.15 -28.92
N SER A 140 -3.98 -2.80 -28.52
CA SER A 140 -5.20 -3.43 -29.05
C SER A 140 -5.36 -3.20 -30.57
N ARG A 141 -5.01 -2.01 -31.06
CA ARG A 141 -5.01 -1.70 -32.50
C ARG A 141 -3.93 -2.47 -33.25
N LEU A 142 -2.75 -2.63 -32.68
CA LEU A 142 -1.66 -3.41 -33.26
C LEU A 142 -2.07 -4.88 -33.40
N GLU A 143 -2.62 -5.47 -32.33
CA GLU A 143 -3.14 -6.86 -32.35
C GLU A 143 -4.20 -7.05 -33.45
N ASN A 144 -5.11 -6.09 -33.61
CA ASN A 144 -6.11 -6.12 -34.69
C ASN A 144 -5.51 -6.00 -36.10
N LEU A 145 -4.45 -5.21 -36.28
CA LEU A 145 -3.76 -5.10 -37.56
C LEU A 145 -2.99 -6.38 -37.89
N GLU A 146 -2.24 -6.93 -36.92
CA GLU A 146 -1.51 -8.19 -37.06
C GLU A 146 -2.44 -9.36 -37.39
N ALA A 147 -3.66 -9.39 -36.82
CA ALA A 147 -4.68 -10.37 -37.15
C ALA A 147 -5.20 -10.25 -38.60
N LYS A 148 -5.20 -9.04 -39.18
CA LYS A 148 -5.62 -8.80 -40.57
C LYS A 148 -4.53 -9.11 -41.59
N THR A 149 -3.25 -8.94 -41.25
CA THR A 149 -2.13 -9.27 -42.15
C THR A 149 -1.74 -10.75 -42.14
N LYS A 150 -2.24 -11.55 -41.18
CA LYS A 150 -2.06 -13.00 -41.14
C LYS A 150 -3.12 -13.80 -41.91
N ASN A 151 -4.14 -13.13 -42.47
CA ASN A 151 -5.10 -13.70 -43.42
C ASN A 151 -4.81 -13.19 -44.83
#